data_AF-A0A9D7N4S6-F1
#
_entry.id   AF-A0A9D7N4S6-F1
#
_cell.length_a   1.000
_cell.length_b   1.000
_cell.length_c   1.000
_cell.angle_alpha   90.00
_cell.angle_beta   90.00
_cell.angle_gamma   90.00
#
_symmetry.space_group_name_H-M   'P 1'
#
loop_
_entity.id
_entity.type
_entity.pdbx_description
1 polymer ?
#
loop_
_entity_poly.entity_id
_entity_poly.type
_entity_poly.pdbx_seq_one_letter_code
_entity_poly.pdbx_strand_id
1 'polypeptide(L)'
;MPLHAFLDLRGKKTGEIKGSARQKTRKGKISVIAYTHTIQSKRWEGTPGERSGQPNGDLVHGRLVITKELDHATPKLRKAMAEGDSFDRFELHCWRVPPAGGGPNGVTEENHWTVHLHGARIAAIRTVMPYARAAANQMIPEYEEVEFSYERIGTNWSALTGTNAEVGQADSGVFEASFSDTDDLDQLGAILSSVGKKVGESVAKDVAGAIQAAAKDYVKELLKDK
;
A
#
# COMPACT_ATOMS: atom_id res chain seq x y z
N MET A 1 16.79 22.59 -9.02
CA MET A 1 16.59 21.26 -9.64
C MET A 1 16.00 20.33 -8.59
N PRO A 2 15.00 19.50 -8.93
CA PRO A 2 14.50 18.49 -8.01
C PRO A 2 15.61 17.45 -7.75
N LEU A 3 15.74 17.03 -6.49
CA LEU A 3 16.68 15.99 -6.09
C LEU A 3 16.02 14.62 -6.20
N HIS A 4 16.82 13.61 -6.55
CA HIS A 4 16.37 12.23 -6.50
C HIS A 4 16.06 11.81 -5.07
N ALA A 5 15.06 10.95 -4.91
CA ALA A 5 14.82 10.27 -3.66
C ALA A 5 15.74 9.04 -3.56
N PHE A 6 16.01 8.60 -2.33
CA PHE A 6 16.86 7.43 -2.09
C PHE A 6 16.08 6.42 -1.27
N LEU A 7 16.03 5.19 -1.79
CA LEU A 7 15.30 4.09 -1.19
C LEU A 7 16.29 3.13 -0.53
N ASP A 8 16.01 2.79 0.72
CA ASP A 8 16.66 1.74 1.49
C ASP A 8 15.69 0.56 1.66
N LEU A 9 16.14 -0.63 1.24
CA LEU A 9 15.32 -1.84 1.17
C LEU A 9 16.04 -3.03 1.80
N ARG A 10 15.35 -3.71 2.70
CA ARG A 10 15.77 -5.00 3.26
C ARG A 10 14.64 -6.02 3.19
N GLY A 11 14.85 -7.04 2.36
CA GLY A 11 13.97 -8.20 2.27
C GLY A 11 14.25 -9.20 3.40
N LYS A 12 13.21 -9.93 3.83
CA LYS A 12 13.36 -11.00 4.84
C LYS A 12 14.25 -12.13 4.33
N LYS A 13 14.04 -12.56 3.07
CA LYS A 13 14.80 -13.66 2.44
C LYS A 13 15.99 -13.15 1.64
N THR A 14 15.80 -12.05 0.92
CA THR A 14 16.81 -11.51 0.00
C THR A 14 17.92 -10.71 0.71
N GLY A 15 17.66 -10.30 1.97
CA GLY A 15 18.57 -9.45 2.73
C GLY A 15 18.59 -8.01 2.21
N GLU A 16 19.71 -7.31 2.40
CA GLU A 16 19.88 -5.92 1.98
C GLU A 16 19.99 -5.78 0.45
N ILE A 17 19.11 -4.97 -0.14
CA ILE A 17 19.10 -4.70 -1.58
C ILE A 17 19.87 -3.40 -1.84
N LYS A 18 21.13 -3.57 -2.24
CA LYS A 18 22.02 -2.45 -2.59
C LYS A 18 21.79 -1.96 -4.02
N GLY A 19 21.48 -0.67 -4.14
CA GLY A 19 21.40 0.07 -5.40
C GLY A 19 22.74 0.64 -5.88
N SER A 20 22.70 1.47 -6.92
CA SER A 20 23.88 2.01 -7.61
C SER A 20 24.36 3.39 -7.13
N ALA A 21 23.72 4.01 -6.12
CA ALA A 21 24.08 5.35 -5.70
C ALA A 21 25.57 5.45 -5.28
N ARG A 22 26.30 6.39 -5.90
CA ARG A 22 27.76 6.59 -5.72
C ARG A 22 28.10 7.74 -4.75
N GLN A 23 27.11 8.54 -4.33
CA GLN A 23 27.33 9.67 -3.43
C GLN A 23 27.86 9.17 -2.08
N LYS A 24 28.89 9.81 -1.52
CA LYS A 24 29.58 9.36 -0.30
C LYS A 24 28.64 9.10 0.87
N THR A 25 27.65 9.97 1.07
CA THR A 25 26.66 9.86 2.16
C THR A 25 25.53 8.86 1.88
N ARG A 26 25.39 8.39 0.62
CA ARG A 26 24.23 7.60 0.16
C ARG A 26 24.65 6.33 -0.59
N LYS A 27 25.86 5.85 -0.32
CA LYS A 27 26.46 4.74 -1.06
C LYS A 27 25.63 3.47 -0.90
N GLY A 28 25.18 2.90 -2.02
CA GLY A 28 24.44 1.64 -2.03
C GLY A 28 22.93 1.76 -1.82
N LYS A 29 22.38 2.97 -1.68
CA LYS A 29 20.92 3.17 -1.75
C LYS A 29 20.44 3.13 -3.20
N ILE A 30 19.17 2.82 -3.39
CA ILE A 30 18.52 2.83 -4.71
C ILE A 30 18.12 4.26 -5.05
N SER A 31 18.52 4.75 -6.23
CA SER A 31 18.12 6.07 -6.71
C SER A 31 16.71 6.02 -7.29
N VAL A 32 15.84 6.90 -6.83
CA VAL A 32 14.44 7.00 -7.24
C VAL A 32 14.23 8.34 -7.94
N ILE A 33 13.74 8.27 -9.18
CA ILE A 33 13.46 9.45 -10.00
C ILE A 33 12.07 10.00 -9.70
N ALA A 34 11.08 9.11 -9.59
CA ALA A 34 9.71 9.47 -9.29
C ALA A 34 9.08 8.44 -8.35
N TYR A 35 8.14 8.90 -7.54
CA TYR A 35 7.25 8.00 -6.81
C TYR A 35 5.83 8.56 -6.89
N THR A 36 4.86 7.67 -6.96
CA THR A 36 3.43 8.00 -6.95
C THR A 36 2.75 7.11 -5.94
N HIS A 37 1.92 7.71 -5.11
CA HIS A 37 1.17 7.00 -4.09
C HIS A 37 -0.21 7.62 -3.94
N THR A 38 -1.21 6.78 -3.62
CA THR A 38 -2.58 7.23 -3.45
C THR A 38 -3.19 6.50 -2.27
N ILE A 39 -3.73 7.26 -1.33
CA ILE A 39 -4.57 6.75 -0.24
C ILE A 39 -5.94 7.38 -0.45
N GLN A 40 -6.99 6.55 -0.47
CA GLN A 40 -8.36 7.02 -0.66
C GLN A 40 -9.19 6.63 0.54
N SER A 41 -9.98 7.55 1.09
CA SER A 41 -11.01 7.17 2.05
C SER A 41 -12.23 6.64 1.30
N LYS A 42 -12.83 5.54 1.77
CA LYS A 42 -14.12 5.08 1.27
C LYS A 42 -15.14 6.20 1.49
N ARG A 43 -15.88 6.55 0.44
CA ARG A 43 -17.03 7.44 0.55
C ARG A 43 -18.21 6.63 1.01
N TRP A 44 -19.02 7.22 1.90
CA TRP A 44 -20.26 6.61 2.35
C TRP A 44 -21.20 6.33 1.16
N GLU A 45 -21.53 5.06 0.93
CA GLU A 45 -22.42 4.57 -0.13
C GLU A 45 -23.83 4.21 0.42
N GLY A 46 -24.27 4.90 1.48
CA GLY A 46 -25.64 4.74 1.99
C GLY A 46 -26.69 5.54 1.21
N THR A 47 -27.94 5.47 1.68
CA THR A 47 -29.15 6.07 1.07
C THR A 47 -28.91 7.50 0.54
N PRO A 48 -29.29 7.81 -0.71
CA PRO A 48 -29.20 9.16 -1.26
C PRO A 48 -30.02 10.14 -0.39
N GLY A 49 -29.37 11.14 0.20
CA GLY A 49 -30.07 12.23 0.88
C GLY A 49 -29.37 12.84 2.10
N GLU A 50 -28.80 12.03 3.00
CA GLU A 50 -28.41 12.59 4.32
C GLU A 50 -26.89 12.60 4.61
N ARG A 51 -26.08 11.76 3.97
CA ARG A 51 -24.60 11.74 4.14
C ARG A 51 -23.79 11.29 2.92
N SER A 52 -24.40 11.33 1.73
CA SER A 52 -23.74 10.88 0.50
C SER A 52 -22.51 11.76 0.20
N GLY A 53 -21.33 11.15 0.14
CA GLY A 53 -20.07 11.84 -0.20
C GLY A 53 -19.14 12.18 0.97
N GLN A 54 -19.53 11.95 2.23
CA GLN A 54 -18.62 12.12 3.37
C GLN A 54 -17.63 10.94 3.47
N PRO A 55 -16.37 11.17 3.88
CA PRO A 55 -15.39 10.11 4.12
C PRO A 55 -15.81 9.26 5.33
N ASN A 56 -15.85 7.94 5.18
CA ASN A 56 -16.31 7.00 6.22
C ASN A 56 -15.21 6.61 7.22
N GLY A 57 -14.02 7.22 7.15
CA GLY A 57 -12.88 6.86 8.00
C GLY A 57 -12.14 5.61 7.55
N ASP A 58 -12.78 4.70 6.81
CA ASP A 58 -12.09 3.54 6.21
C ASP A 58 -11.15 3.99 5.10
N LEU A 59 -9.88 3.59 5.19
CA LEU A 59 -8.83 3.92 4.23
C LEU A 59 -8.55 2.74 3.31
N VAL A 60 -8.65 2.98 2.01
CA VAL A 60 -8.20 2.08 0.96
C VAL A 60 -6.81 2.50 0.53
N HIS A 61 -5.87 1.60 0.70
CA HIS A 61 -4.47 1.82 0.35
C HIS A 61 -4.25 1.49 -1.12
N GLY A 62 -3.84 2.50 -1.89
CA GLY A 62 -3.37 2.31 -3.25
C GLY A 62 -1.95 1.75 -3.30
N ARG A 63 -1.52 1.34 -4.48
CA ARG A 63 -0.16 0.85 -4.71
C ARG A 63 0.83 2.01 -4.66
N LEU A 64 1.98 1.79 -4.03
CA LEU A 64 3.08 2.73 -4.08
C LEU A 64 3.98 2.38 -5.26
N VAL A 65 4.01 3.25 -6.27
CA VAL A 65 4.77 3.04 -7.50
C VAL A 65 6.04 3.88 -7.45
N ILE A 66 7.19 3.22 -7.61
CA ILE A 66 8.50 3.87 -7.66
C ILE A 66 9.09 3.71 -9.05
N THR A 67 9.53 4.80 -9.65
CA THR A 67 10.28 4.82 -10.91
C THR A 67 11.76 5.00 -10.63
N LYS A 68 12.56 4.05 -11.10
CA LYS A 68 14.03 4.04 -10.98
C LYS A 68 14.68 3.66 -12.29
N GLU A 69 15.94 3.99 -12.47
CA GLU A 69 16.74 3.50 -13.60
C GLU A 69 17.13 2.04 -13.40
N LEU A 70 17.56 1.37 -14.47
CA LEU A 70 18.12 0.03 -14.36
C LEU A 70 19.44 0.09 -13.57
N ASP A 71 19.49 -0.63 -12.46
CA ASP A 71 20.64 -0.61 -11.56
C ASP A 71 20.97 -2.01 -11.02
N HIS A 72 21.95 -2.07 -10.12
CA HIS A 72 22.36 -3.31 -9.47
C HIS A 72 21.24 -3.95 -8.60
N ALA A 73 20.24 -3.17 -8.17
CA ALA A 73 19.10 -3.70 -7.43
C ALA A 73 18.06 -4.37 -8.35
N THR A 74 18.00 -4.03 -9.65
CA THR A 74 17.01 -4.57 -10.59
C THR A 74 16.88 -6.10 -10.58
N PRO A 75 17.96 -6.91 -10.70
CA PRO A 75 17.84 -8.37 -10.65
C PRO A 75 17.37 -8.88 -9.29
N LYS A 76 17.77 -8.21 -8.19
CA LYS A 76 17.38 -8.59 -6.83
C LYS A 76 15.92 -8.29 -6.56
N LEU A 77 15.40 -7.18 -7.08
CA LEU A 77 13.98 -6.83 -7.01
C LEU A 77 13.13 -7.86 -7.76
N ARG A 78 13.55 -8.27 -8.96
CA ARG A 78 12.86 -9.32 -9.72
C ARG A 78 12.89 -10.67 -8.99
N LYS A 79 14.01 -11.01 -8.36
CA LYS A 79 14.11 -12.21 -7.52
C LYS A 79 13.16 -12.13 -6.31
N ALA A 80 13.17 -11.02 -5.59
CA ALA A 80 12.28 -10.79 -4.45
C ALA A 80 10.80 -10.87 -4.85
N MET A 81 10.44 -10.35 -6.02
CA MET A 81 9.09 -10.49 -6.60
C MET A 81 8.75 -11.95 -6.90
N ALA A 82 9.64 -12.70 -7.55
CA ALA A 82 9.42 -14.10 -7.90
C ALA A 82 9.28 -15.02 -6.67
N GLU A 83 9.98 -14.70 -5.59
CA GLU A 83 9.93 -15.45 -4.32
C GLU A 83 8.81 -15.00 -3.38
N GLY A 84 8.07 -13.95 -3.75
CA GLY A 84 7.06 -13.32 -2.90
C GLY A 84 7.65 -12.82 -1.57
N ASP A 85 8.88 -12.30 -1.58
CA ASP A 85 9.56 -11.83 -0.38
C ASP A 85 8.86 -10.59 0.19
N SER A 86 8.82 -10.48 1.52
CA SER A 86 8.31 -9.31 2.22
C SER A 86 9.46 -8.47 2.75
N PHE A 87 9.35 -7.15 2.66
CA PHE A 87 10.37 -6.23 3.16
C PHE A 87 10.12 -5.87 4.62
N ASP A 88 11.15 -6.08 5.45
CA ASP A 88 11.16 -5.65 6.85
C ASP A 88 11.43 -4.15 6.97
N ARG A 89 12.32 -3.66 6.11
CA ARG A 89 12.71 -2.25 6.07
C ARG A 89 12.44 -1.73 4.66
N PHE A 90 11.56 -0.75 4.61
CA PHE A 90 11.31 0.08 3.45
C PHE A 90 11.38 1.53 3.93
N GLU A 91 12.41 2.26 3.51
CA GLU A 91 12.58 3.68 3.85
C GLU A 91 12.88 4.47 2.59
N LEU A 92 11.91 5.29 2.16
CA LEU A 92 12.09 6.22 1.04
C LEU A 92 12.42 7.60 1.61
N HIS A 93 13.64 8.07 1.36
CA HIS A 93 14.12 9.37 1.80
C HIS A 93 14.04 10.40 0.66
N CYS A 94 13.25 11.44 0.87
CA CYS A 94 13.09 12.55 -0.07
C CYS A 94 13.93 13.74 0.39
N TRP A 95 14.85 14.15 -0.47
CA TRP A 95 15.81 15.21 -0.17
C TRP A 95 15.37 16.52 -0.79
N ARG A 96 15.67 17.62 -0.10
CA ARG A 96 15.52 18.97 -0.63
C ARG A 96 16.69 19.84 -0.20
N VAL A 97 16.91 20.91 -0.96
CA VAL A 97 17.74 22.02 -0.48
C VAL A 97 16.91 22.83 0.52
N PRO A 98 17.40 23.11 1.74
CA PRO A 98 16.65 23.90 2.72
C PRO A 98 16.27 25.27 2.15
N PRO A 99 15.04 25.78 2.41
CA PRO A 99 14.59 27.07 1.89
C PRO A 99 15.42 28.25 2.42
N ALA A 100 16.09 28.10 3.56
CA ALA A 100 16.97 29.12 4.15
C ALA A 100 18.33 29.28 3.43
N GLY A 101 18.65 28.43 2.44
CA GLY A 101 19.91 28.51 1.70
C GLY A 101 21.12 28.08 2.56
N GLY A 102 21.38 26.77 2.58
CA GLY A 102 22.49 26.20 3.34
C GLY A 102 22.10 25.99 4.81
N GLY A 103 21.95 24.73 5.20
CA GLY A 103 21.75 24.37 6.60
C GLY A 103 22.98 24.75 7.45
N PRO A 104 22.80 24.87 8.78
CA PRO A 104 23.91 25.04 9.70
C PRO A 104 24.96 23.94 9.44
N ASN A 105 26.24 24.32 9.41
CA ASN A 105 27.41 23.47 9.09
C ASN A 105 27.63 23.14 7.59
N GLY A 106 27.09 23.93 6.65
CA GLY A 106 27.35 23.74 5.22
C GLY A 106 26.58 22.56 4.60
N VAL A 107 25.54 22.09 5.29
CA VAL A 107 24.64 21.04 4.80
C VAL A 107 23.77 21.62 3.69
N THR A 108 24.06 21.25 2.45
CA THR A 108 23.36 21.74 1.26
C THR A 108 22.07 20.99 0.96
N GLU A 109 21.88 19.80 1.54
CA GLU A 109 20.72 18.93 1.30
C GLU A 109 20.24 18.30 2.61
N GLU A 110 18.94 18.41 2.90
CA GLU A 110 18.27 17.80 4.06
C GLU A 110 17.26 16.73 3.62
N ASN A 111 17.13 15.65 4.40
CA ASN A 111 16.04 14.70 4.24
C ASN A 111 14.82 15.26 4.96
N HIS A 112 13.88 15.79 4.20
CA HIS A 112 12.71 16.47 4.76
C HIS A 112 11.50 15.56 4.94
N TRP A 113 11.46 14.46 4.18
CA TRP A 113 10.30 13.59 4.12
C TRP A 113 10.75 12.14 3.97
N THR A 114 10.30 11.29 4.88
CA THR A 114 10.60 9.86 4.88
C THR A 114 9.31 9.06 4.87
N VAL A 115 9.18 8.15 3.92
CA VAL A 115 8.06 7.19 3.86
C VAL A 115 8.55 5.84 4.35
N HIS A 116 7.84 5.28 5.33
CA HIS A 116 8.07 3.96 5.90
C HIS A 116 6.92 3.04 5.52
N LEU A 117 7.23 1.88 4.96
CA LEU A 117 6.24 0.83 4.71
C LEU A 117 6.53 -0.40 5.57
N HIS A 118 5.48 -0.96 6.17
CA HIS A 118 5.55 -2.22 6.91
C HIS A 118 4.85 -3.33 6.13
N GLY A 119 5.48 -4.51 6.10
CA GLY A 119 4.93 -5.67 5.39
C GLY A 119 4.90 -5.48 3.88
N ALA A 120 5.74 -4.62 3.32
CA ALA A 120 5.72 -4.32 1.89
C ALA A 120 6.09 -5.55 1.05
N ARG A 121 5.41 -5.73 -0.09
CA ARG A 121 5.65 -6.78 -1.09
C ARG A 121 5.58 -6.18 -2.49
N ILE A 122 6.38 -6.69 -3.41
CA ILE A 122 6.34 -6.26 -4.81
C ILE A 122 5.10 -6.87 -5.48
N ALA A 123 4.22 -6.02 -5.99
CA ALA A 123 3.04 -6.44 -6.73
C ALA A 123 3.32 -6.60 -8.23
N ALA A 124 4.09 -5.67 -8.82
CA ALA A 124 4.46 -5.71 -10.22
C ALA A 124 5.76 -4.95 -10.48
N ILE A 125 6.48 -5.34 -11.53
CA ILE A 125 7.63 -4.59 -12.07
C ILE A 125 7.39 -4.38 -13.57
N ARG A 126 7.37 -3.13 -14.01
CA ARG A 126 7.25 -2.74 -15.41
C ARG A 126 8.54 -2.09 -15.89
N THR A 127 9.24 -2.72 -16.81
CA THR A 127 10.44 -2.13 -17.43
C THR A 127 10.06 -1.45 -18.74
N VAL A 128 10.46 -0.19 -18.91
CA VAL A 128 10.15 0.63 -20.08
C VAL A 128 11.45 1.17 -20.67
N MET A 129 11.65 0.89 -21.95
CA MET A 129 12.64 1.59 -22.76
C MET A 129 11.85 2.47 -23.74
N PRO A 130 11.85 3.80 -23.57
CA PRO A 130 11.14 4.68 -24.49
C PRO A 130 11.75 4.58 -25.89
N TYR A 131 10.94 4.84 -26.92
CA TYR A 131 11.41 4.78 -28.30
C TYR A 131 12.51 5.83 -28.56
N ALA A 132 13.75 5.35 -28.67
CA ALA A 132 14.95 6.20 -28.71
C ALA A 132 15.05 7.10 -29.95
N ARG A 133 14.31 6.82 -31.03
CA ARG A 133 14.34 7.67 -32.23
C ARG A 133 13.44 8.90 -32.14
N ALA A 134 12.54 8.98 -31.15
CA ALA A 134 11.77 10.20 -30.92
C ALA A 134 12.65 11.24 -30.21
N ALA A 135 12.76 12.45 -30.77
CA ALA A 135 13.58 13.53 -30.22
C ALA A 135 13.24 13.88 -28.76
N ALA A 136 11.96 13.78 -28.39
CA ALA A 136 11.49 14.03 -27.03
C ALA A 136 12.03 13.03 -25.98
N ASN A 137 12.41 11.82 -26.39
CA ASN A 137 12.82 10.74 -25.49
C ASN A 137 14.34 10.56 -25.41
N GLN A 138 15.13 11.37 -26.14
CA GLN A 138 16.59 11.22 -26.21
C GLN A 138 17.30 11.36 -24.86
N MET A 139 16.69 12.09 -23.92
CA MET A 139 17.23 12.33 -22.59
C MET A 139 16.70 11.36 -21.53
N ILE A 140 15.78 10.46 -21.88
CA ILE A 140 15.16 9.52 -20.93
C ILE A 140 15.84 8.16 -21.08
N PRO A 141 16.66 7.73 -20.12
CA PRO A 141 17.23 6.38 -20.14
C PRO A 141 16.16 5.33 -19.90
N GLU A 142 16.52 4.05 -20.07
CA GLU A 142 15.67 2.95 -19.63
C GLU A 142 15.35 3.05 -18.12
N TYR A 143 14.08 2.85 -17.80
CA TYR A 143 13.61 2.89 -16.41
C TYR A 143 12.71 1.70 -16.13
N GLU A 144 12.57 1.40 -14.84
CA GLU A 144 11.59 0.45 -14.34
C GLU A 144 10.71 1.10 -13.28
N GLU A 145 9.46 0.69 -13.30
CA GLU A 145 8.46 1.03 -12.30
C GLU A 145 8.20 -0.18 -11.44
N VAL A 146 8.37 -0.02 -10.13
CA VAL A 146 8.17 -1.08 -9.15
C VAL A 146 6.97 -0.70 -8.30
N GLU A 147 5.94 -1.54 -8.34
CA GLU A 147 4.73 -1.37 -7.56
C GLU A 147 4.83 -2.15 -6.25
N PHE A 148 4.59 -1.47 -5.14
CA PHE A 148 4.57 -2.04 -3.81
C PHE A 148 3.13 -2.06 -3.26
N SER A 149 2.75 -3.22 -2.77
CA SER A 149 1.63 -3.42 -1.85
C SER A 149 2.17 -3.49 -0.43
N TYR A 150 1.41 -3.04 0.57
CA TYR A 150 1.90 -2.95 1.95
C TYR A 150 0.72 -3.02 2.92
N GLU A 151 1.01 -3.39 4.17
CA GLU A 151 -0.01 -3.50 5.23
C GLU A 151 -0.21 -2.13 5.91
N ARG A 152 0.89 -1.44 6.22
CA ARG A 152 0.89 -0.18 6.96
C ARG A 152 1.87 0.81 6.39
N ILE A 153 1.50 2.08 6.43
CA ILE A 153 2.33 3.21 5.99
C ILE A 153 2.48 4.21 7.13
N GLY A 154 3.71 4.66 7.34
CA GLY A 154 4.04 5.80 8.19
C GLY A 154 4.80 6.84 7.39
N THR A 155 4.55 8.12 7.65
CA THR A 155 5.27 9.21 6.99
C THR A 155 5.80 10.19 8.02
N ASN A 156 7.11 10.46 7.93
CA ASN A 156 7.83 11.33 8.83
C ASN A 156 8.29 12.57 8.07
N TRP A 157 7.85 13.74 8.50
CA TRP A 157 8.37 15.02 8.08
C TRP A 157 9.37 15.52 9.11
N SER A 158 10.57 15.87 8.67
CA SER A 158 11.62 16.41 9.52
C SER A 158 12.39 17.48 8.79
N ALA A 159 12.18 18.76 9.10
CA ALA A 159 12.88 19.83 8.40
C ALA A 159 13.43 20.90 9.32
N LEU A 160 14.55 21.49 8.91
CA LEU A 160 15.10 22.67 9.53
C LEU A 160 14.09 23.82 9.39
N THR A 161 13.55 24.25 10.53
CA THR A 161 12.59 25.36 10.66
C THR A 161 13.29 26.49 11.40
N GLY A 162 13.41 27.66 10.76
CA GLY A 162 14.00 28.86 11.37
C GLY A 162 15.51 29.03 11.19
N THR A 163 16.02 30.16 11.68
CA THR A 163 17.43 30.59 11.53
C THR A 163 18.39 29.85 12.47
N ASN A 164 17.87 29.18 13.50
CA ASN A 164 18.64 28.57 14.60
C ASN A 164 18.70 27.03 14.58
N ALA A 165 18.62 26.40 13.41
CA ALA A 165 18.79 24.95 13.28
C ALA A 165 17.73 24.07 13.98
N GLU A 166 16.56 24.61 14.34
CA GLU A 166 15.52 23.82 15.00
C GLU A 166 14.91 22.83 14.00
N VAL A 167 14.82 21.55 14.36
CA VAL A 167 14.24 20.52 13.50
C VAL A 167 12.76 20.37 13.85
N GLY A 168 11.88 20.90 12.99
CA GLY A 168 10.45 20.63 13.08
C GLY A 168 10.20 19.18 12.67
N GLN A 169 9.60 18.39 13.56
CA GLN A 169 9.20 17.01 13.29
C GLN A 169 7.68 16.90 13.33
N ALA A 170 7.10 16.33 12.28
CA ALA A 170 5.70 15.95 12.23
C ALA A 170 5.61 14.51 11.72
N ASP A 171 5.09 13.63 12.55
CA ASP A 171 4.82 12.24 12.20
C ASP A 171 3.33 12.11 11.91
N SER A 172 2.99 11.47 10.79
CA SER A 172 1.61 11.16 10.47
C SER A 172 1.02 10.10 11.39
N GLY A 173 1.85 9.32 12.10
CA GLY A 173 1.46 8.05 12.69
C GLY A 173 1.42 6.94 11.64
N VAL A 174 1.44 5.69 12.12
CA VAL A 174 1.32 4.49 11.26
C VAL A 174 -0.15 4.17 11.08
N PHE A 175 -0.64 4.23 9.84
CA PHE A 175 -2.02 3.89 9.50
C PHE A 175 -2.09 2.49 8.88
N GLU A 176 -3.08 1.71 9.30
CA GLU A 176 -3.37 0.37 8.78
C GLU A 176 -4.56 0.43 7.82
N ALA A 177 -4.50 -0.34 6.72
CA ALA A 177 -5.64 -0.43 5.81
C ALA A 177 -6.71 -1.36 6.39
N SER A 178 -7.99 -1.04 6.19
CA SER A 178 -9.08 -1.97 6.46
C SER A 178 -9.15 -3.00 5.32
N PHE A 179 -8.62 -4.21 5.52
CA PHE A 179 -8.72 -5.32 4.57
C PHE A 179 -9.93 -6.25 4.86
N SER A 180 -10.93 -5.81 5.64
CA SER A 180 -12.05 -6.65 6.05
C SER A 180 -13.05 -6.91 4.90
N ASP A 181 -12.91 -8.06 4.24
CA ASP A 181 -14.01 -8.76 3.55
C ASP A 181 -15.02 -9.37 4.56
N THR A 182 -14.78 -9.23 5.87
CA THR A 182 -15.68 -9.76 6.92
C THR A 182 -16.96 -8.96 7.07
N ASP A 183 -16.98 -7.70 6.64
CA ASP A 183 -18.19 -6.86 6.70
C ASP A 183 -19.29 -7.38 5.78
N ASP A 184 -18.95 -8.05 4.67
CA ASP A 184 -19.94 -8.60 3.72
C ASP A 184 -20.63 -9.89 4.27
N LEU A 185 -19.93 -10.69 5.06
CA LEU A 185 -20.51 -11.87 5.72
C LEU A 185 -21.41 -11.48 6.90
N ASP A 186 -21.02 -10.47 7.67
CA ASP A 186 -21.86 -9.90 8.73
C ASP A 186 -23.06 -9.15 8.13
N GLN A 187 -22.90 -8.49 6.98
CA GLN A 187 -24.03 -7.93 6.22
C GLN A 187 -24.96 -9.01 5.68
N LEU A 188 -24.46 -10.13 5.16
CA LEU A 188 -25.28 -11.29 4.76
C LEU A 188 -26.02 -11.88 5.96
N GLY A 189 -25.36 -11.99 7.13
CA GLY A 189 -25.99 -12.39 8.39
C GLY A 189 -27.06 -11.42 8.89
N ALA A 190 -26.83 -10.11 8.75
CA ALA A 190 -27.80 -9.06 9.04
C ALA A 190 -28.99 -9.08 8.05
N ILE A 191 -28.75 -9.38 6.77
CA ILE A 191 -29.79 -9.55 5.75
C ILE A 191 -30.58 -10.85 6.02
N LEU A 192 -29.93 -11.97 6.37
CA LEU A 192 -30.63 -13.20 6.72
C LEU A 192 -31.48 -13.04 7.98
N SER A 193 -30.96 -12.36 9.00
CA SER A 193 -31.71 -12.11 10.24
C SER A 193 -32.84 -11.11 10.05
N SER A 194 -32.69 -10.11 9.17
CA SER A 194 -33.77 -9.16 8.84
C SER A 194 -34.83 -9.75 7.90
N VAL A 195 -34.45 -10.64 6.98
CA VAL A 195 -35.38 -11.47 6.19
C VAL A 195 -36.09 -12.47 7.11
N GLY A 196 -35.37 -13.11 8.03
CA GLY A 196 -35.95 -13.97 9.07
C GLY A 196 -36.95 -13.23 9.97
N LYS A 197 -36.68 -11.96 10.29
CA LYS A 197 -37.61 -11.08 11.04
C LYS A 197 -38.84 -10.63 10.23
N LYS A 198 -38.73 -10.49 8.91
CA LYS A 198 -39.86 -10.12 8.03
C LYS A 198 -40.73 -11.31 7.59
N VAL A 199 -40.17 -12.52 7.58
CA VAL A 199 -40.89 -13.76 7.25
C VAL A 199 -41.50 -14.42 8.51
N GLY A 200 -41.00 -14.06 9.68
CA GLY A 200 -41.40 -14.62 10.96
C GLY A 200 -42.62 -13.95 11.59
N GLU A 201 -43.82 -14.34 11.17
CA GLU A 201 -44.96 -14.47 12.10
C GLU A 201 -46.05 -15.45 11.62
N SER A 202 -46.15 -15.74 10.32
CA SER A 202 -47.14 -16.72 9.80
C SER A 202 -46.54 -17.98 9.14
N VAL A 203 -45.29 -17.93 8.66
CA VAL A 203 -44.70 -19.01 7.82
C VAL A 203 -43.82 -19.99 8.61
N ALA A 204 -43.43 -19.63 9.84
CA ALA A 204 -42.49 -20.42 10.65
C ALA A 204 -43.00 -21.81 11.03
N LYS A 205 -44.32 -22.01 11.18
CA LYS A 205 -44.90 -23.33 11.49
C LYS A 205 -44.91 -24.26 10.28
N ASP A 206 -45.22 -23.74 9.10
CA ASP A 206 -45.36 -24.55 7.89
C ASP A 206 -43.99 -24.95 7.33
N VAL A 207 -43.00 -24.05 7.40
CA VAL A 207 -41.63 -24.33 6.95
C VAL A 207 -40.87 -25.20 7.96
N ALA A 208 -41.07 -25.04 9.27
CA ALA A 208 -40.46 -25.93 10.26
C ALA A 208 -40.95 -27.38 10.11
N GLY A 209 -42.25 -27.57 9.81
CA GLY A 209 -42.81 -28.89 9.51
C GLY A 209 -42.22 -29.52 8.24
N ALA A 210 -42.08 -28.73 7.17
CA ALA A 210 -41.52 -29.20 5.90
C ALA A 210 -40.02 -29.55 6.02
N ILE A 211 -39.25 -28.76 6.76
CA ILE A 211 -37.81 -29.01 7.01
C ILE A 211 -37.62 -30.24 7.91
N GLN A 212 -38.46 -30.45 8.93
CA GLN A 212 -38.38 -31.66 9.76
C GLN A 212 -38.78 -32.93 9.01
N ALA A 213 -39.74 -32.85 8.07
CA ALA A 213 -40.11 -33.96 7.21
C ALA A 213 -38.98 -34.28 6.22
N ALA A 214 -38.44 -33.27 5.52
CA ALA A 214 -37.32 -33.45 4.60
C ALA A 214 -36.05 -33.97 5.29
N ALA A 215 -35.76 -33.50 6.51
CA ALA A 215 -34.62 -33.99 7.30
C ALA A 215 -34.81 -35.45 7.75
N LYS A 216 -36.03 -35.88 8.10
CA LYS A 216 -36.31 -37.29 8.44
C LYS A 216 -36.22 -38.22 7.24
N ASP A 217 -36.60 -37.75 6.06
CA ASP A 217 -36.50 -38.54 4.82
C ASP A 217 -35.04 -38.65 4.35
N TYR A 218 -34.26 -37.57 4.42
CA TYR A 218 -32.83 -37.58 4.07
C TYR A 218 -31.99 -38.45 5.02
N VAL A 219 -32.31 -38.44 6.33
CA VAL A 219 -31.65 -39.31 7.32
C VAL A 219 -32.05 -40.79 7.14
N LYS A 220 -33.27 -41.09 6.67
CA LYS A 220 -33.68 -42.46 6.32
C LYS A 220 -33.02 -42.98 5.04
N GLU A 221 -32.75 -42.12 4.07
CA GLU A 221 -31.99 -42.47 2.86
C GLU A 221 -30.54 -42.79 3.19
N LEU A 222 -29.89 -41.95 4.01
CA LEU A 222 -28.50 -42.14 4.44
C LEU A 222 -28.28 -43.39 5.34
N LEU A 223 -29.32 -43.89 6.01
CA LEU A 223 -29.26 -45.10 6.85
C LEU A 223 -29.56 -46.40 6.10
N LYS A 224 -29.96 -46.36 4.82
CA LYS A 224 -30.14 -47.55 3.97
C LYS A 224 -28.89 -47.94 3.17
N ASP A 225 -27.90 -47.06 3.09
CA ASP A 225 -26.66 -47.24 2.32
C ASP A 225 -25.44 -47.64 3.19
N LYS A 226 -25.69 -48.27 4.35
CA LYS A 226 -24.70 -49.00 5.16
C LYS A 226 -25.19 -50.42 5.41
#